data_AF-A0A930RQX0-F1
#
_entry.id   AF-A0A930RQX0-F1
#
_cell.length_a   1.000
_cell.length_b   1.000
_cell.length_c   1.000
_cell.angle_alpha   90.00
_cell.angle_beta   90.00
_cell.angle_gamma   90.00
#
_symmetry.space_group_name_H-M   'P 1'
#
loop_
_entity.id
_entity.type
_entity.pdbx_description
1 polymer ?
#
loop_
_entity_poly.entity_id
_entity_poly.type
_entity_poly.pdbx_seq_one_letter_code
_entity_poly.pdbx_strand_id
1 'polypeptide(L)'
;KRSSNARILLLEHKGTVSADTRIQGFKDTIKGHGSYEIISELETKGQTEIAMPAVRKFLQSGGNVDTLVALNDRSAIGALAAIKEQGITHPIAIYGIDGSPDMKALLHSTDDVVGTVAQSPLKMGDRVMEVIQDMADGKSYQKEITIPVQMMTKENIDHFDVNGWQ
;
A
#
# COMPACT_ATOMS: atom_id res chain seq x y z
N LYS A 1 -7.85 11.77 10.05
CA LYS A 1 -7.31 12.28 11.35
C LYS A 1 -6.11 11.41 11.73
N ARG A 2 -4.95 11.98 12.05
CA ARG A 2 -3.81 11.22 12.60
C ARG A 2 -4.16 10.77 14.02
N SER A 3 -4.19 9.46 14.26
CA SER A 3 -4.45 8.93 15.61
C SER A 3 -3.17 8.94 16.43
N SER A 4 -3.28 9.32 17.70
CA SER A 4 -2.17 9.28 18.67
C SER A 4 -1.86 7.87 19.13
N ASN A 5 -2.70 6.89 18.82
CA ASN A 5 -2.48 5.46 19.02
C ASN A 5 -3.12 4.64 17.89
N ALA A 6 -2.62 3.45 17.59
CA ALA A 6 -3.28 2.55 16.64
C ALA A 6 -2.86 1.09 16.85
N ARG A 7 -3.84 0.19 16.80
CA ARG A 7 -3.64 -1.23 16.59
C ARG A 7 -3.62 -1.52 15.10
N ILE A 8 -2.51 -2.06 14.63
CA ILE A 8 -2.17 -2.15 13.22
C ILE A 8 -2.20 -3.61 12.77
N LEU A 9 -2.95 -3.87 11.71
CA LEU A 9 -2.91 -5.13 10.97
C LEU A 9 -2.04 -4.95 9.73
N LEU A 10 -1.01 -5.80 9.59
CA LEU A 10 -0.16 -5.81 8.40
C LEU A 10 -0.60 -6.90 7.43
N LEU A 11 -0.67 -6.58 6.13
CA LEU A 11 -0.88 -7.55 5.06
C LEU A 11 0.40 -7.70 4.24
N GLU A 12 0.97 -8.89 4.26
CA GLU A 12 2.32 -9.18 3.78
C GLU A 12 2.32 -10.15 2.59
N HIS A 13 3.50 -10.28 1.95
CA HIS A 13 3.82 -11.25 0.91
C HIS A 13 5.27 -11.68 1.12
N LYS A 14 5.44 -12.67 2.00
CA LYS A 14 6.75 -13.10 2.47
C LYS A 14 7.57 -13.72 1.34
N GLY A 15 8.86 -13.40 1.32
CA GLY A 15 9.81 -13.92 0.33
C GLY A 15 9.80 -13.15 -0.99
N THR A 16 9.04 -12.06 -1.09
CA THR A 16 9.11 -11.11 -2.20
C THR A 16 9.85 -9.86 -1.73
N VAL A 17 11.05 -9.62 -2.26
CA VAL A 17 11.97 -8.55 -1.81
C VAL A 17 11.28 -7.18 -1.71
N SER A 18 10.49 -6.78 -2.70
CA SER A 18 9.80 -5.49 -2.67
C SER A 18 8.73 -5.42 -1.58
N ALA A 19 8.01 -6.51 -1.32
CA ALA A 19 6.98 -6.56 -0.28
C ALA A 19 7.61 -6.57 1.11
N ASP A 20 8.63 -7.41 1.31
CA ASP A 20 9.36 -7.52 2.57
C ASP A 20 9.99 -6.18 2.94
N THR A 21 10.63 -5.49 1.99
CA THR A 21 11.25 -4.18 2.22
C THR A 21 10.24 -3.07 2.52
N ARG A 22 9.07 -3.04 1.87
CA ARG A 22 7.99 -2.09 2.18
C ARG A 22 7.50 -2.25 3.62
N ILE A 23 7.19 -3.49 4.01
CA ILE A 23 6.69 -3.80 5.35
C ILE A 23 7.76 -3.54 6.41
N GLN A 24 9.01 -3.95 6.15
CA GLN A 24 10.11 -3.68 7.07
C GLN A 24 10.34 -2.18 7.25
N GLY A 25 10.32 -1.38 6.18
CA GLY A 25 10.43 0.08 6.26
C GLY A 25 9.32 0.71 7.11
N PHE A 26 8.09 0.20 7.01
CA PHE A 26 7.00 0.61 7.89
C PHE A 26 7.27 0.24 9.36
N LYS A 27 7.64 -1.03 9.62
CA LYS A 27 7.98 -1.53 10.97
C LYS A 27 9.10 -0.70 11.62
N ASP A 28 10.15 -0.40 10.86
CA ASP A 28 11.28 0.40 11.32
C ASP A 28 10.87 1.84 11.63
N THR A 29 9.97 2.42 10.83
CA THR A 29 9.48 3.79 11.04
C THR A 29 8.68 3.92 12.34
N ILE A 30 7.86 2.93 12.69
CA ILE A 30 7.06 2.98 13.92
C ILE A 30 7.79 2.40 15.14
N LYS A 31 8.99 1.85 14.96
CA LYS A 31 9.78 1.26 16.05
C LYS A 31 10.09 2.32 17.10
N GLY A 32 9.81 2.01 18.36
CA GLY A 32 10.00 2.94 19.49
C GLY A 32 8.84 3.92 19.70
N HIS A 33 7.84 3.94 18.82
CA HIS A 33 6.59 4.66 19.05
C HIS A 33 5.58 3.75 19.78
N GLY A 34 5.64 3.72 21.11
CA GLY A 34 4.83 2.82 21.94
C GLY A 34 3.30 2.97 21.83
N SER A 35 2.82 3.97 21.07
CA SER A 35 1.40 4.14 20.77
C SER A 35 0.93 3.38 19.52
N TYR A 36 1.86 2.85 18.72
CA TYR A 36 1.56 2.03 17.54
C TYR A 36 1.91 0.58 17.84
N GLU A 37 0.89 -0.28 17.82
CA GLU A 37 1.01 -1.69 18.14
C GLU A 37 0.66 -2.53 16.91
N ILE A 38 1.60 -3.34 16.42
CA ILE A 38 1.30 -4.36 15.40
C ILE A 38 0.64 -5.53 16.11
N ILE A 39 -0.66 -5.70 15.91
CA ILE A 39 -1.46 -6.73 16.59
C ILE A 39 -1.50 -8.06 15.82
N SER A 40 -1.27 -8.01 14.50
CA SER A 40 -1.16 -9.22 13.67
C SER A 40 -0.54 -8.90 12.30
N GLU A 41 -0.02 -9.94 11.67
CA GLU A 41 0.59 -9.92 10.34
C GLU A 41 0.03 -11.09 9.54
N LEU A 42 -0.63 -10.81 8.42
CA LEU A 42 -1.31 -11.80 7.60
C LEU A 42 -0.60 -11.96 6.25
N GLU A 43 -0.31 -13.20 5.88
CA GLU A 43 0.19 -13.54 4.56
C GLU A 43 -0.96 -13.45 3.54
N THR A 44 -0.77 -12.61 2.53
CA THR A 44 -1.78 -12.31 1.49
C THR A 44 -1.28 -12.55 0.07
N LYS A 45 0.02 -12.80 -0.11
CA LYS A 45 0.70 -12.96 -1.39
C LYS A 45 0.49 -11.81 -2.37
N GLY A 46 0.09 -10.64 -1.88
CA GLY A 46 -0.26 -9.48 -2.70
C GLY A 46 -1.53 -9.66 -3.54
N GLN A 47 -2.40 -10.61 -3.20
CA GLN A 47 -3.59 -10.98 -3.98
C GLN A 47 -4.89 -10.67 -3.23
N THR A 48 -5.86 -10.07 -3.94
CA THR A 48 -7.18 -9.73 -3.40
C THR A 48 -7.90 -10.97 -2.85
N GLU A 49 -7.83 -12.08 -3.59
CA GLU A 49 -8.53 -13.34 -3.34
C GLU A 49 -8.00 -14.08 -2.12
N ILE A 50 -6.78 -13.76 -1.69
CA ILE A 50 -6.15 -14.32 -0.48
C ILE A 50 -6.33 -13.34 0.70
N ALA A 51 -6.18 -12.04 0.45
CA ALA A 51 -6.35 -11.01 1.48
C ALA A 51 -7.76 -11.01 2.07
N MET A 52 -8.81 -11.10 1.22
CA MET A 52 -10.19 -11.06 1.67
C MET A 52 -10.53 -12.16 2.70
N PRO A 53 -10.35 -13.47 2.42
CA PRO A 53 -10.65 -14.51 3.41
C PRO A 53 -9.73 -14.45 4.64
N ALA A 54 -8.47 -14.03 4.49
CA ALA A 54 -7.55 -13.89 5.62
C ALA A 54 -8.01 -12.80 6.61
N VAL A 55 -8.34 -11.62 6.10
CA VAL A 55 -8.85 -10.49 6.91
C VAL A 55 -10.22 -10.83 7.49
N ARG A 56 -11.12 -11.46 6.71
CA ARG A 56 -12.41 -11.95 7.22
C ARG A 56 -12.23 -12.86 8.43
N LYS A 57 -11.35 -13.85 8.33
CA LYS A 57 -11.05 -14.80 9.42
C LYS A 57 -10.51 -14.08 10.66
N PHE A 58 -9.59 -13.13 10.47
CA PHE A 58 -9.04 -12.31 11.55
C PHE A 58 -10.15 -11.54 12.29
N LEU A 59 -11.03 -10.85 11.55
CA LEU A 59 -12.14 -10.09 12.14
C LEU A 59 -13.13 -11.00 12.87
N GLN A 60 -13.49 -12.15 12.29
CA GLN A 60 -14.39 -13.14 12.91
C GLN A 60 -13.84 -13.77 14.18
N SER A 61 -12.51 -13.81 14.33
CA SER A 61 -11.86 -14.26 15.57
C SER A 61 -11.88 -13.22 16.70
N GLY A 62 -12.56 -12.08 16.50
CA GLY A 62 -12.60 -10.96 17.44
C GLY A 62 -11.45 -9.97 17.26
N GLY A 63 -10.75 -10.02 16.12
CA GLY A 63 -9.69 -9.09 15.78
C GLY A 63 -10.22 -7.66 15.72
N ASN A 64 -9.65 -6.78 16.54
CA ASN A 64 -10.07 -5.39 16.65
C ASN A 64 -8.91 -4.48 16.23
N VAL A 65 -9.08 -3.78 15.12
CA VAL A 65 -8.02 -3.07 14.39
C VAL A 65 -8.43 -1.62 14.13
N ASP A 66 -7.48 -0.69 14.25
CA ASP A 66 -7.70 0.73 13.96
C ASP A 66 -7.10 1.13 12.61
N THR A 67 -6.04 0.45 12.19
CA THR A 67 -5.32 0.73 10.94
C THR A 67 -4.87 -0.54 10.25
N LEU A 68 -5.03 -0.59 8.94
CA LEU A 68 -4.56 -1.66 8.08
C LEU A 68 -3.52 -1.10 7.12
N VAL A 69 -2.34 -1.72 7.09
CA VAL A 69 -1.28 -1.37 6.14
C VAL A 69 -0.96 -2.59 5.30
N ALA A 70 -1.19 -2.48 3.99
CA ALA A 70 -0.93 -3.55 3.05
C ALA A 70 0.34 -3.29 2.24
N LEU A 71 1.05 -4.35 1.87
CA LEU A 71 2.21 -4.29 0.99
C LEU A 71 1.89 -3.71 -0.41
N ASN A 72 0.62 -3.78 -0.82
CA ASN A 72 0.12 -3.32 -2.10
C ASN A 72 -1.39 -3.03 -2.07
N ASP A 73 -1.88 -2.40 -3.14
CA ASP A 73 -3.28 -2.02 -3.30
C ASP A 73 -4.21 -3.22 -3.41
N ARG A 74 -3.80 -4.31 -4.08
CA ARG A 74 -4.63 -5.52 -4.23
C ARG A 74 -4.99 -6.14 -2.87
N SER A 75 -4.01 -6.29 -1.98
CA SER A 75 -4.27 -6.79 -0.63
C SER A 75 -5.14 -5.82 0.19
N ALA A 76 -4.92 -4.50 0.07
CA ALA A 76 -5.76 -3.51 0.73
C ALA A 76 -7.23 -3.54 0.24
N ILE A 77 -7.45 -3.71 -1.07
CA ILE A 77 -8.79 -3.83 -1.68
C ILE A 77 -9.50 -5.10 -1.16
N GLY A 78 -8.81 -6.24 -1.11
CA GLY A 78 -9.37 -7.47 -0.54
C GLY A 78 -9.76 -7.30 0.93
N ALA A 79 -8.96 -6.56 1.69
CA ALA A 79 -9.26 -6.26 3.08
C ALA A 79 -10.49 -5.35 3.24
N LEU A 80 -10.60 -4.29 2.43
CA LEU A 80 -11.78 -3.43 2.41
C LEU A 80 -13.05 -4.24 2.13
N ALA A 81 -13.00 -5.16 1.15
CA ALA A 81 -14.12 -6.04 0.84
C ALA A 81 -14.53 -6.91 2.05
N ALA A 82 -13.56 -7.49 2.77
CA ALA A 82 -13.81 -8.27 3.97
C ALA A 82 -14.42 -7.43 5.11
N ILE A 83 -13.91 -6.21 5.32
CA ILE A 83 -14.41 -5.27 6.33
C ILE A 83 -15.88 -4.91 6.05
N LYS A 84 -16.20 -4.58 4.79
CA LYS A 84 -17.58 -4.27 4.36
C LYS A 84 -18.51 -5.45 4.52
N GLU A 85 -18.07 -6.65 4.15
CA GLU A 85 -18.87 -7.88 4.28
C GLU A 85 -19.17 -8.24 5.73
N GLN A 86 -18.23 -8.00 6.67
CA GLN A 86 -18.47 -8.22 8.09
C GLN A 86 -19.36 -7.14 8.74
N GLY A 87 -19.79 -6.12 7.98
CA GLY A 87 -20.64 -5.05 8.49
C GLY A 87 -19.96 -4.22 9.58
N ILE A 88 -18.63 -4.14 9.58
CA ILE A 88 -17.87 -3.32 10.53
C ILE A 88 -18.16 -1.85 10.23
N THR A 89 -18.68 -1.14 11.23
CA THR A 89 -19.11 0.26 11.10
C THR A 89 -18.16 1.25 11.77
N HIS A 90 -17.28 0.78 12.67
CA HIS A 90 -16.25 1.65 13.20
C HIS A 90 -15.19 1.93 12.11
N PRO A 91 -14.63 3.14 12.05
CA PRO A 91 -13.61 3.46 11.05
C PRO A 91 -12.36 2.57 11.21
N ILE A 92 -11.83 2.07 10.10
CA ILE A 92 -10.52 1.42 9.99
C ILE A 92 -9.76 2.17 8.90
N ALA A 93 -8.62 2.77 9.25
CA ALA A 93 -7.80 3.48 8.26
C ALA A 93 -7.03 2.48 7.38
N ILE A 94 -7.32 2.46 6.08
CA ILE A 94 -6.69 1.52 5.14
C ILE A 94 -5.62 2.24 4.30
N TYR A 95 -4.42 1.67 4.27
CA TYR A 95 -3.30 2.12 3.47
C TYR A 95 -2.81 1.03 2.50
N GLY A 96 -2.62 1.43 1.24
CA GLY A 96 -2.04 0.59 0.19
C GLY A 96 -0.70 1.13 -0.33
N ILE A 97 -0.18 0.45 -1.34
CA ILE A 97 1.01 0.83 -2.09
C ILE A 97 0.73 0.41 -3.54
N ASP A 98 1.06 1.26 -4.50
CA ASP A 98 1.10 1.06 -5.96
C ASP A 98 0.47 2.27 -6.66
N GLY A 99 -0.63 2.81 -6.14
CA GLY A 99 -1.38 3.88 -6.82
C GLY A 99 -2.12 3.34 -8.05
N SER A 100 -2.77 2.19 -7.90
CA SER A 100 -3.56 1.56 -8.96
C SER A 100 -4.85 2.34 -9.26
N PRO A 101 -5.37 2.29 -10.50
CA PRO A 101 -6.66 2.93 -10.84
C PRO A 101 -7.80 2.53 -9.89
N ASP A 102 -7.87 1.25 -9.51
CA ASP A 102 -8.86 0.75 -8.57
C ASP A 102 -8.74 1.43 -7.19
N MET A 103 -7.52 1.60 -6.67
CA MET A 103 -7.30 2.27 -5.40
C MET A 103 -7.60 3.77 -5.47
N LYS A 104 -7.30 4.42 -6.59
CA LYS A 104 -7.65 5.83 -6.82
C LYS A 104 -9.17 6.03 -6.84
N ALA A 105 -9.91 5.15 -7.50
CA ALA A 105 -11.37 5.17 -7.49
C ALA A 105 -11.94 4.98 -6.07
N LEU A 106 -11.31 4.13 -5.25
CA LEU A 106 -11.69 3.97 -3.84
C LEU A 106 -11.41 5.22 -3.00
N LEU A 107 -10.26 5.88 -3.20
CA LEU A 107 -9.94 7.14 -2.53
C LEU A 107 -10.98 8.24 -2.79
N HIS A 108 -11.59 8.25 -3.98
CA HIS A 108 -12.69 9.16 -4.28
C HIS A 108 -14.01 8.76 -3.62
N SER A 109 -14.30 7.45 -3.55
CA SER A 109 -15.64 6.93 -3.26
C SER A 109 -15.88 6.55 -1.80
N THR A 110 -14.83 6.35 -1.00
CA THR A 110 -14.96 6.02 0.42
C THR A 110 -13.94 6.75 1.28
N ASP A 111 -14.28 6.97 2.56
CA ASP A 111 -13.37 7.51 3.58
C ASP A 111 -12.60 6.40 4.34
N ASP A 112 -12.89 5.11 4.06
CA ASP A 112 -12.18 3.99 4.69
C ASP A 112 -10.72 3.89 4.19
N VAL A 113 -10.50 4.21 2.91
CA VAL A 113 -9.18 4.23 2.29
C VAL A 113 -8.58 5.60 2.52
N VAL A 114 -7.49 5.65 3.29
CA VAL A 114 -6.84 6.92 3.65
C VAL A 114 -5.77 7.31 2.62
N GLY A 115 -5.11 6.32 2.01
CA GLY A 115 -4.16 6.60 0.94
C GLY A 115 -3.40 5.41 0.41
N THR A 116 -2.64 5.66 -0.63
CA THR A 116 -1.71 4.69 -1.23
C THR A 116 -0.40 5.36 -1.59
N VAL A 117 0.73 4.68 -1.34
CA VAL A 117 2.02 5.16 -1.81
C VAL A 117 2.19 4.78 -3.27
N ALA A 118 2.07 5.75 -4.17
CA ALA A 118 2.12 5.55 -5.61
C ALA A 118 3.53 5.19 -6.08
N GLN A 119 3.64 4.10 -6.81
CA GLN A 119 4.81 3.77 -7.61
C GLN A 119 4.65 4.32 -9.02
N SER A 120 5.73 4.70 -9.71
CA SER A 120 5.63 5.25 -11.07
C SER A 120 6.22 4.30 -12.12
N PRO A 121 5.50 3.24 -12.55
CA PRO A 121 5.98 2.37 -13.63
C PRO A 121 6.24 3.11 -14.94
N LEU A 122 5.52 4.20 -15.25
CA LEU A 122 5.80 5.01 -16.44
C LEU A 122 7.17 5.68 -16.33
N LYS A 123 7.45 6.37 -15.21
CA LYS A 123 8.76 6.99 -14.96
C LYS A 123 9.90 5.97 -14.89
N MET A 124 9.63 4.77 -14.37
CA MET A 124 10.59 3.67 -14.42
C MET A 124 10.93 3.32 -15.87
N GLY A 125 9.91 3.18 -16.73
CA GLY A 125 10.09 2.92 -18.17
C GLY A 125 10.89 4.01 -18.88
N ASP A 126 10.53 5.28 -18.66
CA ASP A 126 11.24 6.42 -19.24
C ASP A 126 12.72 6.40 -18.85
N ARG A 127 13.00 6.20 -17.56
CA ARG A 127 14.37 6.17 -17.06
C ARG A 127 15.18 4.97 -17.56
N VAL A 128 14.53 3.82 -17.77
CA VAL A 128 15.16 2.67 -18.43
C VAL A 128 15.57 3.03 -19.86
N MET A 129 14.71 3.70 -20.62
CA MET A 129 15.01 4.10 -21.99
C MET A 129 16.15 5.12 -22.06
N GLU A 130 16.20 6.08 -21.15
CA GLU A 130 17.32 7.03 -21.04
C GLU A 130 18.65 6.31 -20.82
N VAL A 131 18.69 5.35 -19.90
CA VAL A 131 19.92 4.57 -19.62
C VAL A 131 20.32 3.72 -20.81
N ILE A 132 19.36 3.09 -21.52
CA ILE A 132 19.65 2.31 -22.74
C ILE A 132 20.28 3.22 -23.80
N GLN A 133 19.76 4.44 -23.98
CA GLN A 133 20.31 5.39 -24.93
C GLN A 133 21.72 5.84 -24.54
N ASP A 134 21.95 6.16 -23.26
CA ASP A 134 23.28 6.52 -22.76
C ASP A 134 24.29 5.38 -22.99
N MET A 135 23.88 4.13 -22.76
CA MET A 135 24.71 2.95 -23.05
C MET A 135 25.03 2.83 -24.55
N ALA A 136 24.04 3.00 -25.42
CA ALA A 136 24.22 2.92 -26.87
C ALA A 136 25.16 4.02 -27.41
N ASP A 137 25.12 5.20 -26.80
CA ASP A 137 25.98 6.35 -27.14
C ASP A 137 27.38 6.27 -26.51
N GLY A 138 27.68 5.25 -25.70
CA GLY A 138 28.94 5.13 -24.98
C GLY A 138 29.12 6.15 -23.84
N LYS A 139 28.03 6.74 -23.34
CA LYS A 139 28.02 7.69 -22.22
C LYS A 139 28.04 6.96 -20.88
N SER A 140 28.45 7.68 -19.83
CA SER A 140 28.33 7.21 -18.45
C SER A 140 26.88 7.20 -17.99
N TYR A 141 26.49 6.20 -17.20
CA TYR A 141 25.14 6.08 -16.64
C TYR A 141 25.18 5.60 -15.17
N GLN A 142 24.08 5.80 -14.46
CA GLN A 142 23.91 5.33 -13.08
C GLN A 142 23.47 3.86 -13.05
N LYS A 143 24.08 3.06 -12.18
CA LYS A 143 23.72 1.64 -11.99
C LYS A 143 22.48 1.46 -11.11
N GLU A 144 22.29 2.36 -10.16
CA GLU A 144 21.15 2.37 -9.25
C GLU A 144 20.46 3.72 -9.36
N ILE A 145 19.17 3.69 -9.63
CA ILE A 145 18.36 4.89 -9.83
C ILE A 145 17.11 4.75 -8.98
N THR A 146 16.97 5.62 -7.98
CA THR A 146 15.78 5.67 -7.13
C THR A 146 14.71 6.52 -7.81
N ILE A 147 13.56 5.90 -8.09
CA ILE A 147 12.38 6.63 -8.56
C ILE A 147 11.62 7.16 -7.34
N PRO A 148 11.37 8.48 -7.24
CA PRO A 148 10.64 9.04 -6.11
C PRO A 148 9.20 8.51 -6.10
N VAL A 149 8.72 8.15 -4.91
CA VAL A 149 7.33 7.76 -4.67
C VAL A 149 6.58 8.91 -4.01
N GLN A 150 5.26 8.94 -4.18
CA GLN A 150 4.41 9.96 -3.59
C GLN A 150 3.20 9.33 -2.91
N MET A 151 2.85 9.87 -1.74
CA MET A 151 1.61 9.49 -1.08
C MET A 151 0.42 10.12 -1.80
N MET A 152 -0.49 9.28 -2.30
CA MET A 152 -1.79 9.67 -2.81
C MET A 152 -2.84 9.56 -1.70
N THR A 153 -3.66 10.59 -1.61
CA THR A 153 -4.70 10.79 -0.59
C THR A 153 -5.87 11.50 -1.24
N LYS A 154 -7.03 11.53 -0.58
CA LYS A 154 -8.21 12.23 -1.09
C LYS A 154 -7.95 13.72 -1.33
N GLU A 155 -7.00 14.32 -0.62
CA GLU A 155 -6.65 15.73 -0.74
C GLU A 155 -5.80 16.08 -1.98
N ASN A 156 -5.08 15.11 -2.55
CA ASN A 156 -4.18 15.37 -3.68
C ASN A 156 -4.45 14.48 -4.89
N ILE A 157 -5.44 13.58 -4.82
CA ILE A 157 -5.71 12.61 -5.88
C ILE A 157 -6.11 13.28 -7.21
N ASP A 158 -6.77 14.44 -7.15
CA ASP A 158 -7.18 15.23 -8.31
C ASP A 158 -6.00 15.76 -9.14
N HIS A 159 -4.77 15.68 -8.63
CA HIS A 159 -3.56 16.05 -9.36
C HIS A 159 -2.98 14.92 -10.21
N PHE A 160 -3.59 13.73 -10.17
CA PHE A 160 -3.11 12.54 -10.90
C PHE A 160 -4.15 12.06 -11.91
N ASP A 161 -3.69 11.38 -12.96
CA ASP A 161 -4.60 10.59 -13.79
C ASP A 161 -5.17 9.43 -12.96
N VAL A 162 -6.48 9.43 -12.78
CA VAL A 162 -7.21 8.44 -11.97
C VAL A 162 -7.49 7.14 -12.72
N ASN A 163 -7.40 7.15 -14.05
CA ASN A 163 -7.72 5.98 -14.88
C ASN A 163 -6.49 5.16 -15.26
N GLY A 164 -5.30 5.75 -15.14
CA GLY A 164 -4.03 5.16 -15.55
C GLY A 164 -3.04 4.92 -14.40
N TRP A 165 -1.91 4.33 -14.77
CA TRP A 165 -0.72 4.28 -13.93
C TRP A 165 0.11 5.56 -14.09
N GLN A 166 0.89 5.90 -13.08
CA GLN A 166 1.78 7.07 -13.04
C GLN A 166 3.26 6.74 -13.26
#